data_AF-A0A2P6SD75-F1
#
_entry.id   AF-A0A2P6SD75-F1
#
_cell.length_a   1.000
_cell.length_b   1.000
_cell.length_c   1.000
_cell.angle_alpha   90.00
_cell.angle_beta   90.00
_cell.angle_gamma   90.00
#
_symmetry.space_group_name_H-M   'P 1'
#
loop_
_entity.id
_entity.type
_entity.pdbx_description
1 polymer ?
#
loop_
_entity_poly.entity_id
_entity_poly.type
_entity_poly.pdbx_seq_one_letter_code
_entity_poly.pdbx_strand_id
1 'polypeptide(L)'
;MRKLTGKEPNVTVNTDEVVDLGATVQAGVLAGDVSDIVLLDVIPLSVGLETLGGVMTKIIPRNTTLPTSNSEVFSTAADGQTSVEINVLQGEGEFVRDNKSLGSFRLDGIPLAPRGVPQIEVKFDIDANGILSVATIDKGTNKQQDITITGASALPNDEVHTVYVVN
;
A
#
# COMPACT_ATOMS: atom_id res chain seq x y z
N MET A 1 5.96 17.01 25.00
CA MET A 1 4.90 17.68 24.21
C MET A 1 4.83 19.18 24.43
N ARG A 2 4.61 19.71 25.65
CA ARG A 2 4.49 21.18 25.89
C ARG A 2 5.66 22.01 25.34
N LYS A 3 6.91 21.50 25.45
CA LYS A 3 8.12 22.12 24.87
C LYS A 3 8.23 22.05 23.34
N LEU A 4 7.52 21.11 22.70
CA LEU A 4 7.56 20.87 21.25
C LEU A 4 6.44 21.61 20.52
N THR A 5 5.24 21.67 21.10
CA THR A 5 4.03 22.22 20.45
C THR A 5 3.59 23.56 21.01
N GLY A 6 4.15 23.99 22.16
CA GLY A 6 3.71 25.19 22.87
C GLY A 6 2.29 25.11 23.45
N LYS A 7 1.63 23.94 23.36
CA LYS A 7 0.25 23.71 23.80
C LYS A 7 0.21 22.76 24.99
N GLU A 8 -0.80 22.95 25.84
CA GLU A 8 -1.11 22.01 26.90
C GLU A 8 -1.66 20.70 26.34
N PRO A 9 -1.14 19.53 26.74
CA PRO A 9 -1.74 18.25 26.38
C PRO A 9 -3.18 18.16 26.90
N ASN A 10 -4.09 17.67 26.07
CA ASN A 10 -5.43 17.37 26.53
C ASN A 10 -5.40 16.07 27.35
N VAL A 11 -5.82 16.14 28.61
CA VAL A 11 -5.89 15.01 29.55
C VAL A 11 -7.30 14.80 30.09
N THR A 12 -8.34 15.31 29.40
CA THR A 12 -9.73 15.20 29.85
C THR A 12 -10.30 13.78 29.73
N VAL A 13 -9.62 12.89 29.01
CA VAL A 13 -10.01 11.49 28.84
C VAL A 13 -8.92 10.61 29.45
N ASN A 14 -9.34 9.54 30.12
CA ASN A 14 -8.42 8.56 30.72
C ASN A 14 -7.51 7.96 29.64
N THR A 15 -6.19 8.10 29.81
CA THR A 15 -5.20 7.60 28.86
C THR A 15 -5.19 6.08 28.73
N ASP A 16 -5.65 5.38 29.78
CA ASP A 16 -5.61 3.92 29.83
C ASP A 16 -6.82 3.30 29.09
N GLU A 17 -7.89 4.06 28.92
CA GLU A 17 -9.17 3.59 28.34
C GLU A 17 -9.51 4.26 27.00
N VAL A 18 -8.84 5.37 26.64
CA VAL A 18 -9.19 6.18 25.47
C VAL A 18 -9.14 5.41 24.16
N VAL A 19 -8.22 4.43 24.04
CA VAL A 19 -8.12 3.58 22.85
C VAL A 19 -9.33 2.65 22.74
N ASP A 20 -9.74 2.03 23.86
CA ASP A 20 -10.88 1.11 23.90
C ASP A 20 -12.21 1.84 23.65
N LEU A 21 -12.38 3.03 24.23
CA LEU A 21 -13.52 3.91 23.95
C LEU A 21 -13.59 4.29 22.47
N GLY A 22 -12.46 4.64 21.85
CA GLY A 22 -12.38 4.95 20.43
C GLY A 22 -12.76 3.76 19.54
N ALA A 23 -12.27 2.56 19.87
CA ALA A 23 -12.63 1.32 19.17
C ALA A 23 -14.12 0.98 19.31
N THR A 24 -14.71 1.21 20.48
CA THR A 24 -16.14 1.00 20.73
C THR A 24 -17.00 1.94 19.88
N VAL A 25 -16.63 3.22 19.79
CA VAL A 25 -17.31 4.17 18.91
C VAL A 25 -17.20 3.74 17.45
N GLN A 26 -16.02 3.29 17.01
CA GLN A 26 -15.80 2.79 15.66
C GLN A 26 -16.69 1.57 15.35
N ALA A 27 -16.86 0.66 16.31
CA ALA A 27 -17.76 -0.48 16.17
C ALA A 27 -19.24 -0.06 16.04
N GLY A 28 -19.68 0.94 16.82
CA GLY A 28 -21.03 1.50 16.71
C GLY A 28 -21.29 2.18 15.36
N VAL A 29 -20.30 2.87 14.79
CA VAL A 29 -20.38 3.44 13.43
C VAL A 29 -20.53 2.33 12.38
N LEU A 30 -19.72 1.26 12.47
CA LEU A 30 -19.80 0.12 11.56
C LEU A 30 -21.12 -0.66 11.68
N ALA A 31 -21.71 -0.71 12.87
CA ALA A 31 -23.02 -1.32 13.12
C ALA A 31 -24.20 -0.45 12.63
N GLY A 32 -23.96 0.83 12.33
CA GLY A 32 -24.98 1.80 11.91
C GLY A 32 -25.73 2.47 13.07
N ASP A 33 -25.29 2.26 14.32
CA ASP A 33 -25.87 2.86 15.52
C ASP A 33 -25.49 4.35 15.69
N VAL A 34 -24.45 4.80 14.97
CA VAL A 34 -23.94 6.18 14.98
C VAL A 34 -23.85 6.71 13.55
N SER A 35 -24.62 7.75 13.22
CA SER A 35 -24.86 8.18 11.83
C SER A 35 -24.23 9.50 11.38
N ASP A 36 -23.43 10.18 12.21
CA ASP A 36 -22.85 11.51 11.88
C ASP A 36 -21.31 11.56 11.91
N ILE A 37 -20.63 10.40 11.84
CA ILE A 37 -19.16 10.31 11.83
C ILE A 37 -18.67 9.86 10.46
N VAL A 38 -17.79 10.65 9.84
CA VAL A 38 -17.04 10.25 8.65
C VAL A 38 -15.62 9.91 9.08
N LEU A 39 -15.25 8.63 8.95
CA LEU A 39 -13.88 8.19 9.15
C LEU A 39 -13.12 8.22 7.82
N LEU A 40 -12.01 8.94 7.77
CA LEU A 40 -11.08 8.95 6.66
C LEU A 40 -9.77 8.37 7.14
N ASP A 41 -9.48 7.13 6.77
CA ASP A 41 -8.16 6.54 7.00
C ASP A 41 -7.21 6.95 5.86
N VAL A 42 -5.91 6.94 6.14
CA VAL A 42 -4.87 7.35 5.20
C VAL A 42 -3.67 6.41 5.23
N ILE A 43 -3.03 6.20 4.08
CA ILE A 43 -1.79 5.44 4.03
C ILE A 43 -0.61 6.22 4.63
N PRO A 44 0.19 5.66 5.56
CA PRO A 44 1.21 6.44 6.28
C PRO A 44 2.48 6.75 5.45
N LEU A 45 2.77 5.93 4.44
CA LEU A 45 3.96 6.04 3.59
C LEU A 45 3.59 5.87 2.12
N SER A 46 4.37 6.50 1.23
CA SER A 46 4.16 6.34 -0.20
C SER A 46 4.44 4.89 -0.62
N VAL A 47 3.67 4.41 -1.58
CA VAL A 47 3.82 3.09 -2.20
C VAL A 47 4.10 3.27 -3.68
N GLY A 48 4.99 2.44 -4.20
CA GLY A 48 5.39 2.50 -5.60
C GLY A 48 6.20 1.30 -6.04
N LEU A 49 6.94 1.47 -7.13
CA LEU A 49 7.75 0.40 -7.72
C LEU A 49 9.14 0.87 -8.14
N GLU A 50 10.04 -0.11 -8.27
CA GLU A 50 11.39 0.09 -8.77
C GLU A 50 11.39 0.38 -10.27
N THR A 51 12.10 1.44 -10.65
CA THR A 51 12.36 1.81 -12.04
C THR A 51 13.85 1.76 -12.35
N LEU A 52 14.18 1.88 -13.64
CA LEU A 52 15.56 1.82 -14.12
C LEU A 52 16.45 2.82 -13.36
N GLY A 53 17.61 2.33 -12.90
CA GLY A 53 18.54 3.11 -12.08
C GLY A 53 18.40 2.90 -10.58
N GLY A 54 17.53 1.97 -10.13
CA GLY A 54 17.35 1.66 -8.71
C GLY A 54 16.63 2.77 -7.96
N VAL A 55 15.76 3.51 -8.66
CA VAL A 55 14.97 4.62 -8.14
C VAL A 55 13.53 4.16 -7.92
N MET A 56 12.94 4.57 -6.80
CA MET A 56 11.53 4.33 -6.52
C MET A 56 10.67 5.37 -7.24
N THR A 57 9.75 4.91 -8.10
CA THR A 57 8.67 5.77 -8.61
C THR A 57 7.44 5.59 -7.73
N LYS A 58 7.01 6.69 -7.09
CA LYS A 58 5.86 6.70 -6.16
C LYS A 58 4.56 6.77 -6.97
N ILE A 59 3.67 5.80 -6.76
CA ILE A 59 2.39 5.69 -7.47
C ILE A 59 1.24 6.18 -6.58
N ILE A 60 1.26 5.83 -5.30
CA ILE A 60 0.32 6.32 -4.29
C ILE A 60 1.13 7.08 -3.23
N PRO A 61 0.99 8.42 -3.14
CA PRO A 61 1.70 9.21 -2.14
C PRO A 61 1.23 8.93 -0.71
N ARG A 62 2.11 9.18 0.27
CA ARG A 62 1.71 9.16 1.70
C ARG A 62 0.56 10.12 1.99
N ASN A 63 -0.18 9.82 3.04
CA ASN A 63 -1.39 10.51 3.49
C ASN A 63 -2.53 10.52 2.46
N THR A 64 -2.49 9.62 1.46
CA THR A 64 -3.63 9.42 0.56
C THR A 64 -4.74 8.68 1.29
N THR A 65 -5.97 9.18 1.17
CA THR A 65 -7.16 8.61 1.79
C THR A 65 -7.49 7.23 1.21
N LEU A 66 -7.90 6.31 2.09
CA LEU A 66 -8.35 4.97 1.72
C LEU A 66 -9.89 4.91 1.58
N PRO A 67 -10.42 4.03 0.70
CA PRO A 67 -9.70 3.23 -0.29
C PRO A 67 -9.19 4.10 -1.46
N THR A 68 -8.13 3.65 -2.14
CA THR A 68 -7.54 4.38 -3.28
C THR A 68 -7.00 3.43 -4.34
N SER A 69 -6.98 3.88 -5.59
CA SER A 69 -6.30 3.18 -6.68
C SER A 69 -5.64 4.17 -7.63
N ASN A 70 -4.52 3.77 -8.22
CA ASN A 70 -3.84 4.55 -9.24
C ASN A 70 -3.16 3.60 -10.24
N SER A 71 -3.07 3.98 -11.51
CA SER A 71 -2.37 3.21 -12.53
C SER A 71 -1.40 4.06 -13.32
N GLU A 72 -0.26 3.48 -13.66
CA GLU A 72 0.76 4.10 -14.49
C GLU A 72 1.26 3.11 -15.54
N VAL A 73 1.71 3.65 -16.67
CA VAL A 73 2.20 2.84 -17.80
C VAL A 73 3.71 2.93 -17.86
N PHE A 74 4.34 1.75 -17.81
CA PHE A 74 5.78 1.55 -17.90
C PHE A 74 6.13 0.83 -19.21
N SER A 75 7.43 0.75 -19.47
CA SER A 75 7.97 0.03 -20.62
C SER A 75 9.24 -0.74 -20.26
N THR A 76 9.71 -1.55 -21.20
CA THR A 76 10.93 -2.34 -21.04
C THR A 76 12.18 -1.45 -20.98
N ALA A 77 13.15 -1.88 -20.19
CA ALA A 77 14.42 -1.21 -19.98
C ALA A 77 15.45 -1.50 -21.10
N ALA A 78 15.32 -2.66 -21.76
CA ALA A 78 16.24 -3.14 -22.77
C ALA A 78 15.54 -3.65 -24.03
N ASP A 79 16.26 -3.63 -25.15
CA ASP A 79 15.77 -4.14 -26.43
C ASP A 79 15.60 -5.66 -26.38
N GLY A 80 14.49 -6.17 -26.90
CA GLY A 80 14.20 -7.61 -26.91
C GLY A 80 13.91 -8.20 -25.53
N GLN A 81 13.63 -7.38 -24.53
CA GLN A 81 13.24 -7.83 -23.20
C GLN A 81 11.87 -8.54 -23.25
N THR A 82 11.84 -9.82 -22.87
CA THR A 82 10.64 -10.68 -22.94
C THR A 82 9.92 -10.82 -21.59
N SER A 83 10.46 -10.24 -20.53
CA SER A 83 9.85 -10.21 -19.21
C SER A 83 10.25 -8.97 -18.43
N VAL A 84 9.37 -8.51 -17.54
CA VAL A 84 9.64 -7.39 -16.62
C VAL A 84 9.41 -7.86 -15.20
N GLU A 85 10.33 -7.49 -14.32
CA GLU A 85 10.21 -7.68 -12.88
C GLU A 85 9.63 -6.42 -12.25
N ILE A 86 8.61 -6.59 -11.42
CA ILE A 86 7.93 -5.52 -10.70
C ILE A 86 8.29 -5.72 -9.24
N ASN A 87 9.17 -4.87 -8.72
CA ASN A 87 9.51 -4.81 -7.31
C ASN A 87 8.70 -3.68 -6.66
N VAL A 88 7.87 -4.02 -5.70
CA VAL A 88 6.94 -3.12 -5.01
C VAL A 88 7.57 -2.64 -3.71
N LEU A 89 7.54 -1.33 -3.48
CA LEU A 89 8.20 -0.68 -2.35
C LEU A 89 7.27 0.25 -1.59
N GLN A 90 7.61 0.44 -0.32
CA GLN A 90 7.01 1.44 0.56
C GLN A 90 8.09 2.30 1.22
N GLY A 91 7.93 3.62 1.15
CA GLY A 91 8.82 4.57 1.79
C GLY A 91 8.90 5.90 1.07
N GLU A 92 9.79 6.77 1.55
CA GLU A 92 9.98 8.13 1.03
C GLU A 92 11.35 8.38 0.40
N GLY A 93 12.26 7.42 0.48
CA GLY A 93 13.61 7.51 -0.07
C GLY A 93 13.58 7.53 -1.60
N GLU A 94 14.55 8.22 -2.20
CA GLU A 94 14.70 8.27 -3.66
C GLU A 94 15.15 6.92 -4.23
N PHE A 95 16.09 6.26 -3.56
CA PHE A 95 16.64 4.98 -4.01
C PHE A 95 15.94 3.79 -3.35
N VAL A 96 15.83 2.69 -4.10
CA VAL A 96 15.19 1.43 -3.68
C VAL A 96 15.74 0.92 -2.34
N ARG A 97 17.07 1.01 -2.16
CA ARG A 97 17.76 0.56 -0.93
C ARG A 97 17.34 1.29 0.35
N ASP A 98 16.78 2.48 0.23
CA ASP A 98 16.37 3.33 1.36
C ASP A 98 14.89 3.11 1.73
N ASN A 99 14.20 2.20 1.02
CA ASN A 99 12.80 1.91 1.17
C ASN A 99 12.57 0.44 1.56
N LYS A 100 11.40 0.14 2.12
CA LYS A 100 10.99 -1.22 2.46
C LYS A 100 10.45 -1.92 1.21
N SER A 101 11.04 -3.04 0.82
CA SER A 101 10.44 -3.92 -0.19
C SER A 101 9.23 -4.63 0.40
N LEU A 102 8.12 -4.61 -0.33
CA LEU A 102 6.86 -5.27 0.03
C LEU A 102 6.71 -6.62 -0.69
N GLY A 103 7.34 -6.77 -1.85
CA GLY A 103 7.33 -8.01 -2.63
C GLY A 103 7.71 -7.74 -4.09
N SER A 104 8.03 -8.81 -4.82
CA SER A 104 8.25 -8.73 -6.26
C SER A 104 7.56 -9.86 -7.02
N PHE A 105 7.24 -9.60 -8.27
CA PHE A 105 6.67 -10.57 -9.20
C PHE A 105 7.10 -10.23 -10.63
N ARG A 106 6.93 -11.19 -11.53
CA ARG A 106 7.40 -11.06 -12.92
C ARG A 106 6.25 -11.24 -13.90
N LEU A 107 6.16 -10.34 -14.87
CA LEU A 107 5.30 -10.49 -16.03
C LEU A 107 6.13 -11.06 -17.19
N ASP A 108 5.79 -12.27 -17.62
CA ASP A 108 6.50 -13.01 -18.67
C ASP A 108 5.78 -12.98 -20.02
N GLY A 109 6.57 -13.15 -21.08
CA GLY A 109 6.09 -13.35 -22.44
C GLY A 109 5.61 -12.06 -23.11
N ILE A 110 6.35 -10.97 -22.86
CA ILE A 110 6.32 -9.73 -23.63
C ILE A 110 6.93 -10.01 -25.01
N PRO A 111 6.29 -9.56 -26.11
CA PRO A 111 6.85 -9.71 -27.45
C PRO A 111 8.20 -9.00 -27.61
N LEU A 112 9.08 -9.56 -28.43
CA LEU A 112 10.34 -8.92 -28.79
C LEU A 112 10.07 -7.58 -29.47
N ALA A 113 10.47 -6.50 -28.82
CA ALA A 113 10.36 -5.14 -29.32
C ALA A 113 11.55 -4.29 -28.85
N PRO A 114 11.84 -3.16 -29.51
CA PRO A 114 12.78 -2.17 -28.98
C PRO A 114 12.33 -1.69 -27.59
N ARG A 115 13.27 -1.26 -26.74
CA ARG A 115 12.94 -0.68 -25.43
C ARG A 115 11.99 0.50 -25.59
N GLY A 116 11.13 0.73 -24.60
CA GLY A 116 10.18 1.84 -24.65
C GLY A 116 8.93 1.58 -25.50
N VAL A 117 8.90 0.51 -26.30
CA VAL A 117 7.75 0.17 -27.15
C VAL A 117 6.66 -0.61 -26.40
N PRO A 118 6.95 -1.70 -25.67
CA PRO A 118 5.94 -2.40 -24.88
C PRO A 118 5.26 -1.47 -23.87
N GLN A 119 3.96 -1.59 -23.70
CA GLN A 119 3.19 -0.74 -22.78
C GLN A 119 2.63 -1.63 -21.67
N ILE A 120 3.26 -1.60 -20.50
CA ILE A 120 2.87 -2.37 -19.33
C ILE A 120 2.16 -1.42 -18.37
N GLU A 121 0.83 -1.55 -18.26
CA GLU A 121 0.07 -0.84 -17.24
C GLU A 121 0.22 -1.55 -15.91
N VAL A 122 0.59 -0.82 -14.88
CA VAL A 122 0.68 -1.30 -13.50
C VAL A 122 -0.35 -0.55 -12.67
N LYS A 123 -1.32 -1.27 -12.11
CA LYS A 123 -2.36 -0.72 -11.24
C LYS A 123 -2.09 -1.10 -9.80
N PHE A 124 -2.08 -0.10 -8.94
CA PHE A 124 -2.06 -0.22 -7.49
C PHE A 124 -3.47 0.01 -6.95
N ASP A 125 -3.93 -0.88 -6.09
CA ASP A 125 -5.24 -0.83 -5.47
C ASP A 125 -5.08 -1.08 -3.96
N ILE A 126 -5.58 -0.18 -3.14
CA ILE A 126 -5.48 -0.27 -1.68
C ILE A 126 -6.89 -0.16 -1.12
N ASP A 127 -7.32 -1.21 -0.44
CA ASP A 127 -8.66 -1.31 0.13
C ASP A 127 -8.81 -0.50 1.43
N ALA A 128 -10.01 -0.51 2.01
CA ALA A 128 -10.31 0.19 3.26
C ALA A 128 -9.57 -0.38 4.49
N ASN A 129 -9.02 -1.60 4.40
CA ASN A 129 -8.17 -2.21 5.44
C ASN A 129 -6.68 -1.92 5.20
N GLY A 130 -6.35 -1.30 4.07
CA GLY A 130 -5.00 -1.04 3.62
C GLY A 130 -4.26 -2.26 3.05
N ILE A 131 -5.00 -3.28 2.60
CA ILE A 131 -4.44 -4.40 1.82
C ILE A 131 -4.13 -3.88 0.42
N LEU A 132 -2.87 -4.07 -0.01
CA LEU A 132 -2.39 -3.64 -1.31
C LEU A 132 -2.51 -4.79 -2.32
N SER A 133 -3.11 -4.51 -3.46
CA SER A 133 -3.09 -5.38 -4.64
C SER A 133 -2.40 -4.65 -5.78
N VAL A 134 -1.47 -5.34 -6.45
CA VAL A 134 -0.77 -4.80 -7.61
C VAL A 134 -1.02 -5.71 -8.79
N ALA A 135 -1.62 -5.16 -9.84
CA ALA A 135 -1.91 -5.86 -11.07
C ALA A 135 -1.15 -5.24 -12.24
N THR A 136 -0.72 -6.08 -13.17
CA THR A 136 -0.01 -5.67 -14.38
C THR A 136 -0.73 -6.18 -15.60
N ILE A 137 -0.76 -5.37 -16.66
CA ILE A 137 -1.34 -5.72 -17.95
C ILE A 137 -0.41 -5.24 -19.06
N ASP A 138 0.07 -6.16 -19.89
CA ASP A 138 0.68 -5.77 -21.17
C ASP A 138 -0.44 -5.41 -22.16
N LYS A 139 -0.53 -4.13 -22.51
CA LYS A 139 -1.59 -3.61 -23.41
C LYS A 139 -1.50 -4.14 -24.83
N GLY A 140 -0.35 -4.68 -25.25
CA GLY A 140 -0.17 -5.29 -26.57
C GLY A 140 -0.74 -6.71 -26.64
N THR A 141 -0.57 -7.50 -25.57
CA THR A 141 -0.96 -8.93 -25.55
C THR A 141 -2.18 -9.23 -24.67
N ASN A 142 -2.64 -8.26 -23.88
CA ASN A 142 -3.62 -8.42 -22.80
C ASN A 142 -3.26 -9.48 -21.75
N LYS A 143 -1.98 -9.89 -21.69
CA LYS A 143 -1.50 -10.74 -20.60
C LYS A 143 -1.51 -9.96 -19.31
N GLN A 144 -1.97 -10.62 -18.25
CA GLN A 144 -2.07 -10.04 -16.92
C GLN A 144 -1.32 -10.90 -15.92
N GLN A 145 -0.77 -10.24 -14.92
CA GLN A 145 -0.23 -10.89 -13.73
C GLN A 145 -0.48 -9.96 -12.54
N ASP A 146 -0.92 -10.52 -11.43
CA ASP A 146 -1.17 -9.79 -10.20
C ASP A 146 -0.52 -10.46 -8.98
N ILE A 147 -0.38 -9.67 -7.93
CA ILE A 147 0.00 -10.09 -6.59
C ILE A 147 -0.85 -9.34 -5.58
N THR A 148 -1.29 -10.04 -4.53
CA THR A 148 -1.86 -9.40 -3.34
C THR A 148 -0.80 -9.38 -2.25
N ILE A 149 -0.52 -8.20 -1.71
CA ILE A 149 0.47 -7.99 -0.65
C ILE A 149 -0.25 -7.54 0.62
N THR A 150 -0.22 -8.41 1.62
CA THR A 150 -0.70 -8.09 2.97
C THR A 150 0.41 -7.37 3.75
N GLY A 151 0.08 -6.27 4.44
CA GLY A 151 1.04 -5.54 5.28
C GLY A 151 1.58 -4.21 4.72
N ALA A 152 0.91 -3.61 3.73
CA ALA A 152 1.20 -2.23 3.32
C ALA A 152 0.71 -1.19 4.35
N SER A 153 -0.32 -1.50 5.14
CA SER A 153 -0.88 -0.60 6.17
C SER A 153 -0.67 -1.05 7.62
N ALA A 154 -0.36 -2.32 7.86
CA ALA A 154 -0.38 -2.90 9.21
C ALA A 154 1.01 -3.35 9.68
N LEU A 155 1.26 -3.10 10.97
CA LEU A 155 2.25 -3.83 11.78
C LEU A 155 2.14 -5.33 11.49
N PRO A 156 3.24 -6.10 11.55
CA PRO A 156 3.19 -7.54 11.35
C PRO A 156 2.13 -8.14 12.27
N ASN A 157 1.19 -8.91 11.70
CA ASN A 157 0.30 -9.78 12.44
C ASN A 157 1.09 -10.96 13.03
N ASP A 158 2.12 -10.66 13.82
CA ASP A 158 2.63 -11.62 14.79
C ASP A 158 1.73 -11.56 16.02
N GLU A 159 1.26 -12.74 16.43
CA GLU A 159 0.35 -13.03 17.56
C GLU A 159 -1.16 -13.07 17.26
N VAL A 160 -1.58 -13.90 16.31
CA VAL A 160 -2.84 -14.66 16.52
C VAL A 160 -2.46 -15.97 17.23
N HIS A 161 -2.27 -15.90 18.55
CA HIS A 161 -2.18 -17.08 19.39
C HIS A 161 -3.60 -17.60 19.64
N THR A 162 -4.07 -18.51 18.77
CA THR A 162 -5.37 -19.15 18.95
C THR A 162 -5.32 -20.10 20.15
N VAL A 163 -5.73 -19.63 21.32
CA VAL A 163 -6.05 -20.52 22.44
C VAL A 163 -7.49 -21.03 22.24
N TYR A 164 -7.64 -22.16 21.56
CA TYR A 164 -8.85 -22.97 21.72
C TYR A 164 -8.81 -23.63 23.10
N VAL A 165 -9.42 -23.01 24.11
CA VAL A 165 -9.84 -23.76 25.30
C VAL A 165 -11.19 -24.38 24.96
N VAL A 166 -11.16 -25.65 24.57
CA VAL A 166 -12.34 -26.51 24.59
C VAL A 166 -12.62 -26.84 26.05
N ASN A 167 -13.78 -26.43 26.55
CA ASN A 167 -14.37 -27.00 27.77
C ASN A 167 -15.32 -28.13 27.39
#